data_AF-A0A966HQI3-F1
#
_entry.id   AF-A0A966HQI3-F1
#
_cell.length_a   1.000
_cell.length_b   1.000
_cell.length_c   1.000
_cell.angle_alpha   90.00
_cell.angle_beta   90.00
_cell.angle_gamma   90.00
#
_symmetry.space_group_name_H-M   'P 1'
#
loop_
_entity.id
_entity.type
_entity.pdbx_description
1 polymer ?
#
loop_
_entity_poly.entity_id
_entity_poly.type
_entity_poly.pdbx_seq_one_letter_code
_entity_poly.pdbx_strand_id
1 'polypeptide(L)' 'IDQYKLAGDFIESQAFAYLAIRSYEKKHLSLPTTTGVSKPVTGGIVYSN' A
#
# COMPACT_ATOMS: atom_id res chain seq x y z
N ILE A 1 -18.71 -0.69 -2.51
CA ILE A 1 -17.45 -0.21 -3.13
C ILE A 1 -17.71 0.24 -4.58
N ASP A 2 -18.66 -0.39 -5.26
CA ASP A 2 -19.10 -0.04 -6.62
C ASP A 2 -19.60 1.40 -6.78
N GLN A 3 -20.21 1.98 -5.73
CA GLN A 3 -20.58 3.41 -5.71
C GLN A 3 -19.38 4.36 -5.86
N TYR A 4 -18.17 3.89 -5.52
CA TYR A 4 -16.91 4.60 -5.68
C TYR A 4 -16.23 4.29 -7.02
N LYS A 5 -16.94 3.63 -7.95
CA LYS A 5 -16.42 3.20 -9.26
C LYS A 5 -15.16 2.31 -9.15
N LEU A 6 -15.04 1.58 -8.04
CA LEU A 6 -13.99 0.60 -7.82
C LEU A 6 -14.58 -0.79 -8.03
N ALA A 7 -13.89 -1.63 -8.82
CA ALA A 7 -14.26 -3.03 -8.99
C ALA A 7 -13.86 -3.81 -7.73
N GLY A 8 -14.84 -4.19 -6.91
CA GLY A 8 -14.64 -4.87 -5.63
C GLY A 8 -13.80 -6.15 -5.75
N ASP A 9 -14.01 -6.94 -6.80
CA ASP A 9 -13.29 -8.19 -7.06
C ASP A 9 -11.76 -8.03 -7.18
N PHE A 10 -11.30 -6.82 -7.54
CA PHE A 10 -9.87 -6.51 -7.74
C PHE A 10 -9.30 -5.59 -6.65
N ILE A 11 -10.04 -5.33 -5.57
CA ILE A 11 -9.67 -4.29 -4.60
C ILE A 11 -8.33 -4.58 -3.90
N GLU A 12 -8.05 -5.86 -3.59
CA GLU A 12 -6.80 -6.25 -2.96
C GLU A 12 -5.61 -6.06 -3.91
N SER A 13 -5.77 -6.42 -5.19
CA SER A 13 -4.73 -6.19 -6.21
C SER A 13 -4.45 -4.70 -6.41
N GLN A 14 -5.50 -3.86 -6.40
CA GLN A 14 -5.34 -2.40 -6.47
C GLN A 14 -4.64 -1.86 -5.22
N ALA A 15 -4.92 -2.41 -4.03
CA ALA A 15 -4.22 -2.05 -2.81
C ALA A 15 -2.73 -2.39 -2.89
N PHE A 16 -2.35 -3.55 -3.43
CA PHE A 16 -0.95 -3.89 -3.66
C PHE A 16 -0.27 -2.94 -4.66
N ALA A 17 -0.93 -2.56 -5.76
CA ALA A 17 -0.40 -1.58 -6.70
C ALA A 17 -0.17 -0.21 -6.04
N TYR A 18 -1.09 0.22 -5.18
CA TYR A 18 -0.93 1.44 -4.39
C TYR A 18 0.25 1.36 -3.41
N LEU A 19 0.44 0.22 -2.74
CA LEU A 19 1.61 0.00 -1.87
C LEU A 19 2.93 0.00 -2.66
N ALA A 20 2.94 -0.55 -3.88
CA ALA A 20 4.12 -0.60 -4.74
C ALA A 20 4.62 0.81 -5.12
N ILE A 21 3.74 1.69 -5.60
CA ILE A 21 4.14 3.07 -5.93
C ILE A 21 4.56 3.86 -4.68
N ARG A 22 3.86 3.67 -3.55
CA ARG A 22 4.22 4.29 -2.27
C ARG A 22 5.62 3.84 -1.80
N SER A 23 5.92 2.55 -1.93
CA SER A 23 7.25 1.97 -1.64
C SER A 23 8.32 2.60 -2.54
N TYR A 24 8.05 2.68 -3.84
CA TYR A 24 8.98 3.29 -4.81
C TYR A 24 9.26 4.76 -4.49
N GLU A 25 8.25 5.52 -4.07
CA GLU A 25 8.36 6.91 -3.61
C GLU A 25 8.87 7.06 -2.17
N LYS A 26 9.24 5.96 -1.49
CA LYS A 26 9.68 5.93 -0.07
C LYS A 26 8.69 6.55 0.92
N LYS A 27 7.39 6.47 0.62
CA LYS A 27 6.32 6.91 1.52
C LYS A 27 6.03 5.83 2.57
N HIS A 28 5.55 6.25 3.74
CA HIS A 28 5.16 5.33 4.81
C HIS A 28 4.09 4.33 4.33
N LEU A 29 4.27 3.05 4.60
CA LEU A 29 3.33 1.98 4.26
C LEU A 29 2.52 1.52 5.48
N SER A 30 3.13 1.59 6.67
CA SER A 30 2.52 1.10 7.91
C SER A 30 2.54 2.19 8.97
N LEU A 31 1.44 2.31 9.72
CA LEU A 31 1.20 3.37 10.70
C LEU A 31 0.93 2.76 12.08
N PRO A 32 1.34 3.43 13.17
CA PRO A 32 1.09 2.95 14.53
C PRO A 32 -0.38 2.65 14.81
N THR A 33 -1.28 3.46 14.22
CA THR A 33 -2.73 3.36 14.43
C THR A 33 -3.37 2.15 13.76
N THR A 34 -2.74 1.54 12.75
CA THR A 34 -3.31 0.42 12.00
C THR A 34 -2.61 -0.91 12.29
N THR A 35 -1.30 -0.90 12.57
CA THR A 35 -0.51 -2.12 12.77
C THR A 35 0.27 -2.18 14.08
N GLY A 36 0.28 -1.10 14.87
CA GLY A 36 1.00 -1.04 16.15
C GLY A 36 2.52 -0.83 16.04
N VAL A 37 3.05 -0.50 14.86
CA VAL A 37 4.48 -0.12 14.72
C VAL A 37 4.82 1.09 15.59
N SER A 38 6.06 1.16 16.10
CA SER A 38 6.47 2.23 17.04
C SER A 38 6.49 3.63 16.44
N LYS A 39 6.66 3.75 15.13
CA LYS A 39 6.59 4.99 14.34
C LYS A 39 6.13 4.65 12.91
N PRO A 40 5.65 5.61 12.11
CA PRO A 40 5.39 5.38 10.68
C PRO A 40 6.61 4.75 9.99
N VAL A 41 6.40 3.67 9.25
CA VAL A 41 7.48 2.95 8.56
C VAL A 41 7.21 2.81 7.07
N THR A 42 8.25 2.98 6.26
CA THR A 42 8.29 2.57 4.84
C THR A 42 8.68 1.08 4.75
N GLY A 43 8.58 0.49 3.56
CA GLY A 43 8.99 -0.89 3.29
C GLY A 43 9.00 -1.20 1.80
N GLY A 44 9.20 -2.48 1.45
CA GLY A 44 9.28 -2.97 0.07
C GLY A 44 10.69 -3.01 -0.51
N ILE A 45 10.91 -3.87 -1.52
CA ILE A 45 12.18 -4.01 -2.25
C ILE A 45 11.87 -3.88 -3.74
N VAL A 46 12.62 -3.01 -4.43
CA VAL A 46 12.52 -2.83 -5.89
C VAL A 46 13.51 -3.78 -6.54
N TYR A 47 13.02 -4.66 -7.42
CA TYR A 47 13.83 -5.57 -8.22
C TYR A 47 13.94 -5.05 -9.65
N SER A 48 15.13 -5.13 -10.23
CA SER A 48 15.41 -4.91 -11.66
C SER A 48 16.02 -6.18 -12.25
N ASN A 49 15.65 -6.52 -13.48
CA ASN A 49 16.20 -7.64 -14.24
C ASN A 49 17.64 -7.36 -14.69
#